data_AF-A0A812QPU1-F1
#
_entry.id   AF-A0A812QPU1-F1
#
_cell.length_a   1.000
_cell.length_b   1.000
_cell.length_c   1.000
_cell.angle_alpha   90.00
_cell.angle_beta   90.00
_cell.angle_gamma   90.00
#
_symmetry.space_group_name_H-M   'P 1'
#
loop_
_entity.id
_entity.type
_entity.pdbx_description
1 polymer ?
#
loop_
_entity_poly.entity_id
_entity_poly.type
_entity_poly.pdbx_seq_one_letter_code
_entity_poly.pdbx_strand_id
1 'polypeptide(L)'
;MAEGLWNELGKGEWDAYSAGSRPSGYVHPLAIRAMKEIGLDIAGYESKQAADFQHQPFDLVITVCDNAKEDCPIYPEAKETLHWPFEDPADATGSDDEKMVTFRRIRDEIKAFYEMLLGTKPSKTRPRYAKFEPVDPSVNLSLNQIDEEFQVEQGSAHFGIQVKSVAEVHAAADRFKAAGAKVMHEEATTCCYAVQDKVWVADPDGHKWEIFVVLDADAKDETVDRQDEHRTKAVLQIYIPFYRDREKLERAIESVQRQTSSDVQLTVLDDASETFADGANDFCEQYPDIRYSRNPQNLGMVGNWNRSFEDDSPMLSILHADDELLPDYAEAMQDAAAKYPEASLLFCWAKIIDDKGRELFSFPDYVKRFLYSQKGDVTLAGEEAVASLLRGNYIFCPTVAFQVENLNGIRFDPRWRFVQDLDFVLR
;
A
#
# COMPACT_ATOMS: atom_id res chain seq x y z
N MET A 1 -15.36 -26.26 13.74
CA MET A 1 -13.91 -26.59 13.82
C MET A 1 -13.14 -25.47 14.48
N ALA A 2 -13.26 -24.22 13.99
CA ALA A 2 -12.63 -23.05 14.62
C ALA A 2 -12.95 -22.92 16.13
N GLU A 3 -14.23 -23.04 16.54
CA GLU A 3 -14.65 -23.02 17.96
C GLU A 3 -13.87 -24.03 18.82
N GLY A 4 -13.77 -25.28 18.36
CA GLY A 4 -13.05 -26.34 19.09
C GLY A 4 -11.55 -26.12 19.15
N LEU A 5 -10.93 -25.55 18.11
CA LEU A 5 -9.52 -25.20 18.11
C LEU A 5 -9.22 -24.06 19.07
N TRP A 6 -10.02 -23.00 19.03
CA TRP A 6 -9.83 -21.82 19.86
C TRP A 6 -10.03 -22.12 21.34
N ASN A 7 -11.05 -22.90 21.70
CA ASN A 7 -11.27 -23.30 23.09
C ASN A 7 -10.15 -24.19 23.64
N GLU A 8 -9.60 -25.09 22.83
CA GLU A 8 -8.44 -25.89 23.25
C GLU A 8 -7.17 -25.04 23.39
N LEU A 9 -6.86 -24.22 22.37
CA LEU A 9 -5.64 -23.42 22.33
C LEU A 9 -5.64 -22.31 23.38
N GLY A 10 -6.80 -21.72 23.63
CA GLY A 10 -7.01 -20.68 24.64
C GLY A 10 -6.98 -21.16 26.08
N LYS A 11 -7.01 -22.49 26.33
CA LYS A 11 -6.91 -23.11 27.67
C LYS A 11 -7.79 -22.45 28.76
N GLY A 12 -8.97 -21.97 28.40
CA GLY A 12 -9.92 -21.33 29.30
C GLY A 12 -9.70 -19.82 29.54
N GLU A 13 -8.73 -19.21 28.86
CA GLU A 13 -8.59 -17.74 28.79
C GLU A 13 -9.56 -17.13 27.77
N TRP A 14 -10.07 -17.94 26.84
CA TRP A 14 -11.03 -17.56 25.81
C TRP A 14 -12.23 -18.51 25.84
N ASP A 15 -13.42 -17.97 25.62
CA ASP A 15 -14.66 -18.73 25.43
C ASP A 15 -15.20 -18.46 24.03
N ALA A 16 -14.80 -19.31 23.08
CA ALA A 16 -15.11 -19.16 21.68
C ALA A 16 -16.43 -19.85 21.32
N TYR A 17 -17.16 -19.21 20.41
CA TYR A 17 -18.43 -19.67 19.84
C TYR A 17 -18.33 -19.62 18.31
N SER A 18 -18.98 -20.57 17.62
CA SER A 18 -19.14 -20.54 16.17
C SER A 18 -20.60 -20.66 15.78
N ALA A 19 -20.99 -19.88 14.77
CA ALA A 19 -22.33 -19.83 14.22
C ALA A 19 -22.27 -19.50 12.73
N GLY A 20 -23.28 -19.95 11.98
CA GLY A 20 -23.40 -19.72 10.55
C GLY A 20 -24.66 -18.94 10.17
N SER A 21 -24.65 -18.27 9.01
CA SER A 21 -25.83 -17.60 8.45
C SER A 21 -26.93 -18.59 8.04
N ARG A 22 -26.55 -19.81 7.63
CA ARG A 22 -27.45 -20.91 7.25
C ARG A 22 -27.00 -22.21 7.93
N PRO A 23 -27.29 -22.42 9.23
CA PRO A 23 -26.83 -23.58 9.95
C PRO A 23 -27.52 -24.86 9.48
N SER A 24 -26.78 -25.96 9.44
CA SER A 24 -27.31 -27.30 9.14
C SER A 24 -27.94 -27.98 10.37
N GLY A 25 -27.82 -27.40 11.56
CA GLY A 25 -28.28 -27.96 12.82
C GLY A 25 -27.42 -29.12 13.36
N TYR A 26 -26.42 -29.57 12.61
CA TYR A 26 -25.43 -30.58 13.04
C TYR A 26 -24.05 -30.24 12.47
N VAL A 27 -23.00 -30.71 13.14
CA VAL A 27 -21.63 -30.60 12.64
C VAL A 27 -21.34 -31.73 11.66
N HIS A 28 -20.81 -31.39 10.48
CA HIS A 28 -20.56 -32.37 9.42
C HIS A 28 -19.64 -33.52 9.89
N PRO A 29 -19.96 -34.80 9.61
CA PRO A 29 -19.18 -35.95 10.10
C PRO A 29 -17.69 -35.92 9.72
N LEU A 30 -17.34 -35.37 8.57
CA LEU A 30 -15.94 -35.20 8.15
C LEU A 30 -15.19 -34.18 9.00
N ALA A 31 -15.86 -33.13 9.47
CA ALA A 31 -15.26 -32.16 10.39
C ALA A 31 -14.99 -32.79 11.77
N ILE A 32 -15.93 -33.62 12.27
CA ILE A 32 -15.74 -34.38 13.51
C ILE A 32 -14.53 -35.33 13.37
N ARG A 33 -14.44 -36.05 12.24
CA ARG A 33 -13.32 -36.96 11.98
C ARG A 33 -11.98 -36.22 11.90
N ALA A 34 -11.93 -35.10 11.19
CA ALA A 34 -10.72 -34.29 11.05
C ALA A 34 -10.22 -33.74 12.39
N MET A 35 -11.13 -33.30 13.26
CA MET A 35 -10.78 -32.81 14.60
C MET A 35 -10.34 -33.93 15.53
N LYS A 36 -10.96 -35.12 15.41
CA LYS A 36 -10.57 -36.29 16.21
C LYS A 36 -9.15 -36.77 15.91
N GLU A 37 -8.67 -36.60 14.67
CA GLU A 37 -7.28 -36.92 14.29
C GLU A 37 -6.25 -36.08 15.04
N ILE A 38 -6.60 -34.87 15.46
CA ILE A 38 -5.74 -33.99 16.27
C ILE A 38 -6.04 -34.09 17.77
N GLY A 39 -6.90 -35.02 18.19
CA GLY A 39 -7.25 -35.28 19.58
C GLY A 39 -8.38 -34.41 20.14
N LEU A 40 -9.11 -33.69 19.28
CA LEU A 40 -10.22 -32.83 19.68
C LEU A 40 -11.56 -33.46 19.32
N ASP A 41 -12.38 -33.72 20.34
CA ASP A 41 -13.72 -34.25 20.13
C ASP A 41 -14.74 -33.10 20.06
N ILE A 42 -15.24 -32.84 18.86
CA ILE A 42 -16.31 -31.87 18.61
C ILE A 42 -17.65 -32.54 18.29
N ALA A 43 -17.81 -33.84 18.59
CA ALA A 43 -19.05 -34.55 18.28
C ALA A 43 -20.28 -33.99 19.01
N GLY A 44 -20.08 -33.33 20.16
CA GLY A 44 -21.13 -32.64 20.91
C GLY A 44 -21.40 -31.20 20.47
N TYR A 45 -20.71 -30.70 19.44
CA TYR A 45 -20.91 -29.33 18.95
C TYR A 45 -22.09 -29.30 17.99
N GLU A 46 -22.71 -28.13 17.88
CA GLU A 46 -23.86 -27.90 17.01
C GLU A 46 -23.57 -26.78 16.02
N SER A 47 -24.24 -26.84 14.87
CA SER A 47 -24.24 -25.73 13.92
C SER A 47 -25.33 -24.74 14.36
N LYS A 48 -24.90 -23.65 14.98
CA LYS A 48 -25.77 -22.64 15.61
C LYS A 48 -26.09 -21.50 14.64
N GLN A 49 -27.23 -20.84 14.82
CA GLN A 49 -27.64 -19.70 13.98
C GLN A 49 -26.90 -18.43 14.43
N ALA A 50 -26.27 -17.73 13.49
CA ALA A 50 -25.53 -16.50 13.78
C ALA A 50 -26.38 -15.41 14.46
N ALA A 51 -27.65 -15.29 14.09
CA ALA A 51 -28.57 -14.28 14.64
C ALA A 51 -28.86 -14.47 16.14
N ASP A 52 -28.71 -15.68 16.68
CA ASP A 52 -28.96 -15.95 18.10
C ASP A 52 -27.94 -15.25 19.01
N PHE A 53 -26.79 -14.86 18.45
CA PHE A 53 -25.66 -14.27 19.13
C PHE A 53 -25.59 -12.74 19.00
N GLN A 54 -26.56 -12.12 18.33
CA GLN A 54 -26.50 -10.71 17.89
C GLN A 54 -26.31 -9.70 19.05
N HIS A 55 -26.87 -10.01 20.23
CA HIS A 55 -26.83 -9.15 21.42
C HIS A 55 -25.88 -9.67 22.50
N GLN A 56 -24.99 -10.60 22.15
CA GLN A 56 -24.00 -11.09 23.09
C GLN A 56 -22.77 -10.16 23.06
N PRO A 57 -22.28 -9.68 24.23
CA PRO A 57 -21.19 -8.71 24.29
C PRO A 57 -19.84 -9.40 24.09
N PHE A 58 -19.53 -9.77 22.86
CA PHE A 58 -18.23 -10.38 22.53
C PHE A 58 -17.09 -9.36 22.59
N ASP A 59 -15.93 -9.78 23.09
CA ASP A 59 -14.74 -8.96 22.97
C ASP A 59 -14.21 -8.92 21.53
N LEU A 60 -14.45 -9.99 20.74
CA LEU A 60 -13.97 -10.12 19.36
C LEU A 60 -14.93 -10.94 18.50
N VAL A 61 -15.29 -10.45 17.32
CA VAL A 61 -16.05 -11.18 16.29
C VAL A 61 -15.21 -11.34 15.03
N ILE A 62 -15.10 -12.56 14.50
CA ILE A 62 -14.35 -12.84 13.26
C ILE A 62 -15.31 -13.40 12.20
N THR A 63 -15.41 -12.72 11.06
CA THR A 63 -16.21 -13.18 9.91
C THR A 63 -15.30 -13.81 8.86
N VAL A 64 -15.70 -14.96 8.32
CA VAL A 64 -14.79 -15.87 7.60
C VAL A 64 -15.24 -16.30 6.19
N CYS A 65 -16.35 -15.80 5.65
CA CYS A 65 -16.80 -16.19 4.30
C CYS A 65 -16.94 -15.01 3.34
N ASP A 66 -16.54 -15.22 2.08
CA ASP A 66 -16.48 -14.19 1.03
C ASP A 66 -17.87 -13.84 0.45
N ASN A 67 -18.86 -14.69 0.67
CA ASN A 67 -20.27 -14.45 0.30
C ASN A 67 -21.09 -13.83 1.44
N ALA A 68 -20.45 -13.33 2.51
CA ALA A 68 -21.10 -12.81 3.71
C ALA A 68 -21.75 -11.42 3.57
N LYS A 69 -21.69 -10.78 2.40
CA LYS A 69 -22.22 -9.41 2.24
C LYS A 69 -23.75 -9.30 2.18
N GLU A 70 -24.51 -10.40 2.14
CA GLU A 70 -25.99 -10.32 2.07
C GLU A 70 -26.77 -10.93 3.25
N ASP A 71 -26.19 -11.75 4.14
CA ASP A 71 -26.99 -12.52 5.14
C ASP A 71 -26.40 -12.59 6.58
N CYS A 72 -25.28 -11.93 6.90
CA CYS A 72 -24.70 -11.98 8.24
C CYS A 72 -25.27 -10.88 9.18
N PRO A 73 -25.73 -11.22 10.41
CA PRO A 73 -26.19 -10.23 11.38
C PRO A 73 -25.05 -9.29 11.82
N ILE A 74 -25.42 -8.04 12.14
CA ILE A 74 -24.50 -7.06 12.77
C ILE A 74 -24.48 -7.31 14.28
N TYR A 75 -23.29 -7.34 14.88
CA TYR A 75 -23.07 -7.56 16.33
C TYR A 75 -22.72 -6.24 17.03
N PRO A 76 -23.70 -5.38 17.38
CA PRO A 76 -23.46 -4.03 17.89
C PRO A 76 -22.79 -3.98 19.27
N GLU A 77 -22.82 -5.07 20.04
CA GLU A 77 -22.22 -5.16 21.37
C GLU A 77 -20.80 -5.75 21.35
N ALA A 78 -20.25 -6.05 20.16
CA ALA A 78 -18.88 -6.52 20.01
C ALA A 78 -17.88 -5.37 20.19
N LYS A 79 -16.80 -5.57 20.96
CA LYS A 79 -15.75 -4.54 21.12
C LYS A 79 -14.85 -4.40 19.89
N GLU A 80 -14.65 -5.48 19.15
CA GLU A 80 -13.81 -5.52 17.95
C GLU A 80 -14.39 -6.52 16.93
N THR A 81 -14.34 -6.18 15.64
CA THR A 81 -14.79 -7.06 14.55
C THR A 81 -13.74 -7.14 13.45
N LEU A 82 -13.30 -8.36 13.12
CA LEU A 82 -12.33 -8.66 12.07
C LEU A 82 -12.98 -9.44 10.92
N HIS A 83 -12.51 -9.22 9.71
CA HIS A 83 -12.87 -10.02 8.53
C HIS A 83 -11.64 -10.72 8.00
N TRP A 84 -11.66 -12.06 8.04
CA TRP A 84 -10.57 -12.91 7.55
C TRP A 84 -11.09 -13.80 6.43
N PRO A 85 -11.00 -13.34 5.16
CA PRO A 85 -11.37 -14.15 4.02
C PRO A 85 -10.36 -15.30 3.84
N PHE A 86 -10.85 -16.51 3.57
CA PHE A 86 -10.03 -17.66 3.24
C PHE A 86 -10.48 -18.24 1.90
N GLU A 87 -9.54 -18.48 0.96
CA GLU A 87 -9.80 -19.38 -0.17
C GLU A 87 -10.09 -20.77 0.38
N ASP A 88 -11.24 -21.34 0.04
CA ASP A 88 -11.64 -22.65 0.54
C ASP A 88 -10.90 -23.74 -0.25
N PRO A 89 -10.00 -24.53 0.36
CA PRO A 89 -9.37 -25.64 -0.32
C PRO A 89 -10.38 -26.77 -0.68
N ALA A 90 -11.67 -26.62 -0.33
CA ALA A 90 -12.79 -27.37 -0.91
C ALA A 90 -12.97 -27.16 -2.42
N ASP A 91 -12.44 -26.07 -2.99
CA ASP A 91 -12.45 -25.77 -4.43
C ASP A 91 -11.47 -26.66 -5.22
N ALA A 92 -10.60 -27.41 -4.54
CA ALA A 92 -9.83 -28.48 -5.17
C ALA A 92 -10.81 -29.49 -5.79
N THR A 93 -10.75 -29.69 -7.11
CA THR A 93 -11.59 -30.65 -7.85
C THR A 93 -10.87 -32.00 -7.98
N GLY A 94 -11.62 -33.11 -7.92
CA GLY A 94 -11.06 -34.47 -7.95
C GLY A 94 -11.57 -35.37 -6.82
N SER A 95 -11.05 -36.59 -6.76
CA SER A 95 -11.33 -37.57 -5.69
C SER A 95 -10.73 -37.15 -4.34
N ASP A 96 -11.25 -37.69 -3.24
CA ASP A 96 -10.78 -37.38 -1.87
C ASP A 96 -9.25 -37.59 -1.71
N ASP A 97 -8.68 -38.60 -2.39
CA ASP A 97 -7.24 -38.86 -2.37
C ASP A 97 -6.44 -37.81 -3.14
N GLU A 98 -6.97 -37.29 -4.26
CA GLU A 98 -6.34 -36.23 -5.06
C GLU A 98 -6.39 -34.87 -4.36
N LYS A 99 -7.53 -34.54 -3.75
CA LYS A 99 -7.64 -33.36 -2.88
C LYS A 99 -6.63 -33.46 -1.73
N MET A 100 -6.53 -34.63 -1.08
CA MET A 100 -5.58 -34.83 0.00
C MET A 100 -4.10 -34.70 -0.40
N VAL A 101 -3.75 -34.96 -1.66
CA VAL A 101 -2.39 -34.69 -2.17
C VAL A 101 -2.11 -33.20 -2.21
N THR A 102 -3.06 -32.39 -2.68
CA THR A 102 -2.94 -30.92 -2.73
C THR A 102 -2.82 -30.32 -1.33
N PHE A 103 -3.64 -30.75 -0.38
CA PHE A 103 -3.56 -30.31 1.02
C PHE A 103 -2.23 -30.71 1.68
N ARG A 104 -1.69 -31.89 1.37
CA ARG A 104 -0.40 -32.34 1.91
C ARG A 104 0.76 -31.55 1.33
N ARG A 105 0.71 -31.24 0.03
CA ARG A 105 1.71 -30.42 -0.66
C ARG A 105 1.79 -29.01 -0.06
N ILE A 106 0.67 -28.30 0.01
CA ILE A 106 0.60 -26.94 0.56
C ILE A 106 1.10 -26.90 2.01
N ARG A 107 0.71 -27.88 2.84
CA ARG A 107 1.24 -28.03 4.21
C ARG A 107 2.76 -28.17 4.25
N ASP A 108 3.31 -29.04 3.42
CA ASP A 108 4.74 -29.32 3.41
C ASP A 108 5.55 -28.12 2.87
N GLU A 109 4.97 -27.36 1.94
CA GLU A 109 5.49 -26.08 1.44
C GLU A 109 5.51 -25.00 2.53
N ILE A 110 4.41 -24.80 3.27
CA ILE A 110 4.33 -23.86 4.40
C ILE A 110 5.35 -24.22 5.49
N LYS A 111 5.48 -25.52 5.80
CA LYS A 111 6.45 -25.98 6.80
C LYS A 111 7.89 -25.70 6.35
N ALA A 112 8.23 -26.00 5.10
CA ALA A 112 9.56 -25.77 4.54
C ALA A 112 9.90 -24.27 4.53
N PHE A 113 8.92 -23.42 4.24
CA PHE A 113 9.07 -21.97 4.31
C PHE A 113 9.46 -21.51 5.72
N TYR A 114 8.77 -21.93 6.77
CA TYR A 114 9.10 -21.50 8.14
C TYR A 114 10.41 -22.10 8.67
N GLU A 115 10.79 -23.32 8.27
CA GLU A 115 12.12 -23.88 8.55
C GLU A 115 13.23 -23.05 7.88
N MET A 116 13.01 -22.60 6.66
CA MET A 116 13.91 -21.69 5.94
C MET A 116 13.93 -20.30 6.59
N LEU A 117 12.79 -19.71 6.92
CA LEU A 117 12.68 -18.37 7.50
C LEU A 117 13.41 -18.30 8.85
N LEU A 118 13.07 -19.21 9.77
CA LEU A 118 13.54 -19.19 11.16
C LEU A 118 14.91 -19.85 11.35
N GLY A 119 15.45 -20.50 10.32
CA GLY A 119 16.76 -21.15 10.39
C GLY A 119 16.84 -22.31 11.39
N THR A 120 15.70 -22.81 11.88
CA THR A 120 15.60 -23.86 12.88
C THR A 120 14.52 -24.86 12.53
N LYS A 121 14.71 -26.11 12.98
CA LYS A 121 13.67 -27.14 12.86
C LYS A 121 12.59 -26.89 13.92
N PRO A 122 11.34 -27.27 13.64
CA PRO A 122 10.26 -27.15 14.62
C PRO A 122 10.60 -27.91 15.91
N SER A 123 10.37 -27.27 17.06
CA SER A 123 10.53 -27.86 18.40
C SER A 123 9.58 -29.04 18.62
N LYS A 124 8.47 -29.10 17.87
CA LYS A 124 7.50 -30.21 17.89
C LYS A 124 6.82 -30.39 16.54
N THR A 125 6.67 -31.63 16.08
CA THR A 125 5.96 -31.99 14.83
C THR A 125 4.88 -33.05 15.07
N ARG A 126 3.71 -32.88 14.46
CA ARG A 126 2.63 -33.89 14.35
C ARG A 126 1.98 -33.80 12.95
N PRO A 127 1.17 -34.79 12.53
CA PRO A 127 0.36 -34.65 11.33
C PRO A 127 -0.48 -33.37 11.43
N ARG A 128 -0.31 -32.44 10.48
CA ARG A 128 -0.97 -31.11 10.42
C ARG A 128 -0.53 -30.08 11.47
N TYR A 129 0.61 -30.27 12.15
CA TYR A 129 1.10 -29.34 13.17
C TYR A 129 2.63 -29.28 13.24
N ALA A 130 3.18 -28.07 13.17
CA ALA A 130 4.59 -27.79 13.44
C ALA A 130 4.67 -26.58 14.38
N LYS A 131 5.43 -26.72 15.47
CA LYS A 131 5.67 -25.64 16.44
C LYS A 131 7.11 -25.18 16.34
N PHE A 132 7.33 -23.88 16.29
CA PHE A 132 8.66 -23.26 16.32
C PHE A 132 8.78 -22.43 17.60
N GLU A 133 9.88 -22.59 18.32
CA GLU A 133 10.21 -21.82 19.53
C GLU A 133 11.67 -21.34 19.40
N PRO A 134 11.96 -20.38 18.51
CA PRO A 134 13.30 -19.85 18.38
C PRO A 134 13.67 -19.12 19.67
N VAL A 135 14.79 -19.52 20.28
CA VAL A 135 15.37 -18.85 21.46
C VAL A 135 16.05 -17.53 21.06
N ASP A 136 16.41 -17.43 19.77
CA ASP A 136 17.03 -16.30 19.09
C ASP A 136 16.85 -16.53 17.57
N PRO A 137 16.30 -15.60 16.78
CA PRO A 137 15.83 -14.27 17.16
C PRO A 137 14.51 -14.30 17.94
N SER A 138 14.36 -13.38 18.90
CA SER A 138 13.07 -13.09 19.53
C SER A 138 12.16 -12.42 18.50
N VAL A 139 10.98 -13.00 18.26
CA VAL A 139 9.95 -12.37 17.41
C VAL A 139 9.58 -11.03 18.03
N ASN A 140 9.84 -9.93 17.32
CA ASN A 140 9.54 -8.59 17.78
C ASN A 140 8.20 -8.16 17.16
N LEU A 141 7.14 -8.16 17.96
CA LEU A 141 5.80 -7.72 17.54
C LEU A 141 5.61 -6.27 18.01
N SER A 142 5.78 -5.33 17.10
CA SER A 142 5.48 -3.91 17.34
C SER A 142 4.07 -3.60 16.84
N LEU A 143 3.16 -3.24 17.77
CA LEU A 143 1.81 -2.80 17.45
C LEU A 143 1.70 -1.31 17.74
N ASN A 144 1.28 -0.53 16.74
CA ASN A 144 0.95 0.87 16.91
C ASN A 144 -0.55 1.01 17.18
N GLN A 145 -0.90 1.73 18.24
CA GLN A 145 -2.29 2.07 18.55
C GLN A 145 -2.72 3.25 17.66
N ILE A 146 -3.84 3.10 16.96
CA ILE A 146 -4.50 4.16 16.20
C ILE A 146 -5.95 4.28 16.66
N ASP A 147 -6.47 5.51 16.68
CA ASP A 147 -7.79 5.83 17.28
C ASP A 147 -8.98 5.61 16.31
N GLU A 148 -8.74 5.15 15.08
CA GLU A 148 -9.77 4.91 14.05
C GLU A 148 -9.69 3.49 13.44
N GLU A 149 -10.84 2.95 13.04
CA GLU A 149 -10.96 1.65 12.36
C GLU A 149 -10.23 1.66 11.01
N PHE A 150 -9.17 0.85 10.88
CA PHE A 150 -8.42 0.66 9.64
C PHE A 150 -8.54 -0.78 9.13
N GLN A 151 -8.81 -0.94 7.83
CA GLN A 151 -8.74 -2.22 7.13
C GLN A 151 -7.34 -2.36 6.50
N VAL A 152 -6.55 -3.32 6.98
CA VAL A 152 -5.24 -3.66 6.41
C VAL A 152 -5.44 -4.33 5.06
N GLU A 153 -5.12 -3.64 3.96
CA GLU A 153 -5.10 -4.26 2.62
C GLU A 153 -4.02 -5.35 2.55
N GLN A 154 -4.30 -6.44 1.83
CA GLN A 154 -3.33 -7.52 1.61
C GLN A 154 -2.01 -6.96 1.05
N GLY A 155 -0.91 -7.25 1.73
CA GLY A 155 0.45 -6.82 1.35
C GLY A 155 0.97 -5.55 2.03
N SER A 156 0.15 -4.84 2.82
CA SER A 156 0.58 -3.68 3.63
C SER A 156 1.19 -4.06 4.98
N ALA A 157 0.85 -5.25 5.51
CA ALA A 157 1.50 -5.82 6.68
C ALA A 157 2.77 -6.59 6.27
N HIS A 158 3.90 -6.22 6.86
CA HIS A 158 5.14 -6.98 6.80
C HIS A 158 5.58 -7.41 8.19
N PHE A 159 6.28 -8.54 8.27
CA PHE A 159 6.70 -9.15 9.53
C PHE A 159 8.22 -9.07 9.68
N GLY A 160 8.69 -8.49 10.78
CA GLY A 160 10.11 -8.25 11.01
C GLY A 160 10.74 -9.20 12.03
N ILE A 161 11.91 -9.72 11.70
CA ILE A 161 12.74 -10.52 12.60
C ILE A 161 14.09 -9.81 12.76
N GLN A 162 14.29 -9.20 13.94
CA GLN A 162 15.53 -8.51 14.25
C GLN A 162 16.62 -9.50 14.70
N VAL A 163 17.79 -9.42 14.08
CA VAL A 163 19.00 -10.21 14.40
C VAL A 163 20.08 -9.33 15.02
N LYS A 164 21.13 -9.93 15.60
CA LYS A 164 22.11 -9.23 16.45
C LYS A 164 23.32 -8.70 15.69
N SER A 165 23.50 -9.11 14.43
CA SER A 165 24.63 -8.67 13.62
C SER A 165 24.35 -8.71 12.12
N VAL A 166 25.09 -7.91 11.35
CA VAL A 166 25.08 -7.92 9.86
C VAL A 166 25.41 -9.31 9.32
N ALA A 167 26.33 -10.02 9.98
CA ALA A 167 26.69 -11.38 9.59
C ALA A 167 25.49 -12.34 9.65
N GLU A 168 24.53 -12.12 10.55
CA GLU A 168 23.30 -12.91 10.65
C GLU A 168 22.28 -12.56 9.57
N VAL A 169 22.22 -11.29 9.14
CA VAL A 169 21.42 -10.85 7.98
C VAL A 169 21.98 -11.49 6.70
N HIS A 170 23.29 -11.45 6.49
CA HIS A 170 23.94 -12.09 5.36
C HIS A 170 23.77 -13.62 5.39
N ALA A 171 23.89 -14.25 6.56
CA ALA A 171 23.63 -15.68 6.70
C ALA A 171 22.17 -16.07 6.41
N ALA A 172 21.22 -15.17 6.68
CA ALA A 172 19.83 -15.33 6.28
C ALA A 172 19.64 -15.18 4.76
N ALA A 173 20.25 -14.17 4.15
CA ALA A 173 20.23 -13.98 2.71
C ALA A 173 20.81 -15.18 1.96
N ASP A 174 21.95 -15.72 2.42
CA ASP A 174 22.58 -16.91 1.85
C ASP A 174 21.70 -18.16 2.01
N ARG A 175 21.03 -18.31 3.16
CA ARG A 175 20.07 -19.40 3.41
C ARG A 175 18.88 -19.33 2.47
N PHE A 176 18.32 -18.14 2.24
CA PHE A 176 17.19 -17.92 1.32
C PHE A 176 17.59 -18.20 -0.13
N LYS A 177 18.76 -17.73 -0.56
CA LYS A 177 19.32 -18.03 -1.88
C LYS A 177 19.56 -19.52 -2.08
N ALA A 178 20.10 -20.22 -1.08
CA ALA A 178 20.34 -21.67 -1.14
C ALA A 178 19.04 -22.48 -1.21
N ALA A 179 17.93 -21.96 -0.69
CA ALA A 179 16.60 -22.55 -0.78
C ALA A 179 15.85 -22.18 -2.08
N GLY A 180 16.41 -21.33 -2.94
CA GLY A 180 15.80 -20.90 -4.20
C GLY A 180 14.71 -19.83 -4.07
N ALA A 181 14.62 -19.14 -2.93
CA ALA A 181 13.67 -18.05 -2.73
C ALA A 181 14.08 -16.79 -3.52
N LYS A 182 13.09 -15.97 -3.93
CA LYS A 182 13.36 -14.61 -4.44
C LYS A 182 13.68 -13.71 -3.24
N VAL A 183 14.84 -13.08 -3.27
CA VAL A 183 15.38 -12.30 -2.16
C VAL A 183 15.69 -10.87 -2.63
N MET A 184 15.32 -9.88 -1.82
CA MET A 184 15.71 -8.49 -2.00
C MET A 184 16.58 -8.07 -0.81
N HIS A 185 17.72 -7.43 -1.08
CA HIS A 185 18.71 -7.04 -0.05
C HIS A 185 18.83 -5.52 -0.05
N GLU A 186 18.78 -4.91 1.13
CA GLU A 186 18.89 -3.47 1.32
C GLU A 186 19.95 -3.20 2.40
N GLU A 187 21.10 -2.67 1.98
CA GLU A 187 22.22 -2.36 2.87
C GLU A 187 22.13 -0.92 3.40
N ALA A 188 22.34 -0.75 4.70
CA ALA A 188 22.47 0.56 5.37
C ALA A 188 21.29 1.54 5.18
N THR A 189 20.06 1.05 5.22
CA THR A 189 18.84 1.86 5.09
C THR A 189 18.34 2.36 6.44
N THR A 190 18.07 3.66 6.57
CA THR A 190 17.49 4.23 7.79
C THR A 190 15.97 4.01 7.80
N CYS A 191 15.46 3.26 8.77
CA CYS A 191 14.04 3.02 8.95
C CYS A 191 13.74 2.96 10.46
N CYS A 192 12.69 3.65 10.91
CA CYS A 192 12.34 3.82 12.33
C CYS A 192 13.46 4.47 13.18
N TYR A 193 14.06 5.56 12.70
CA TYR A 193 15.11 6.33 13.40
C TYR A 193 16.44 5.57 13.66
N ALA A 194 16.66 4.47 12.95
CA ALA A 194 17.82 3.60 13.11
C ALA A 194 18.39 3.18 11.74
N VAL A 195 19.72 3.15 11.59
CA VAL A 195 20.37 2.63 10.38
C VAL A 195 20.31 1.11 10.41
N GLN A 196 19.79 0.46 9.37
CA GLN A 196 19.58 -0.98 9.35
C GLN A 196 20.17 -1.65 8.10
N ASP A 197 20.51 -2.92 8.23
CA ASP A 197 20.81 -3.79 7.10
C ASP A 197 19.76 -4.90 7.08
N LYS A 198 19.13 -5.17 5.93
CA LYS A 198 17.95 -6.05 5.87
C LYS A 198 17.82 -6.87 4.60
N VAL A 199 17.14 -8.01 4.76
CA VAL A 199 16.81 -8.93 3.67
C VAL A 199 15.35 -9.32 3.70
N TRP A 200 14.71 -9.28 2.53
CA TRP A 200 13.29 -9.56 2.35
C TRP A 200 13.03 -10.92 1.70
N VAL A 201 11.95 -11.59 2.13
CA VAL A 201 11.39 -12.79 1.49
C VAL A 201 9.86 -12.77 1.59
N ALA A 202 9.17 -13.28 0.57
CA ALA A 202 7.71 -13.44 0.62
C ALA A 202 7.33 -14.84 1.12
N ASP A 203 6.28 -14.93 1.93
CA ASP A 203 5.69 -16.22 2.33
C ASP A 203 4.78 -16.81 1.24
N PRO A 204 4.36 -18.09 1.36
CA PRO A 204 3.52 -18.74 0.36
C PRO A 204 2.16 -18.06 0.13
N ASP A 205 1.71 -17.23 1.08
CA ASP A 205 0.46 -16.47 1.02
C ASP A 205 0.69 -15.03 0.51
N GLY A 206 1.94 -14.67 0.17
CA GLY A 206 2.32 -13.40 -0.45
C GLY A 206 2.73 -12.29 0.54
N HIS A 207 2.74 -12.54 1.85
CA HIS A 207 3.16 -11.53 2.82
C HIS A 207 4.68 -11.35 2.84
N LYS A 208 5.13 -10.11 3.04
CA LYS A 208 6.56 -9.77 3.07
C LYS A 208 7.13 -9.95 4.47
N TRP A 209 8.27 -10.63 4.55
CA TRP A 209 9.04 -10.84 5.77
C TRP A 209 10.42 -10.19 5.62
N GLU A 210 10.87 -9.43 6.63
CA GLU A 210 12.22 -8.88 6.70
C GLU A 210 13.03 -9.53 7.83
N ILE A 211 14.31 -9.78 7.56
CA ILE A 211 15.32 -10.06 8.60
C ILE A 211 16.29 -8.89 8.60
N PHE A 212 16.43 -8.20 9.73
CA PHE A 212 17.19 -6.95 9.81
C PHE A 212 18.06 -6.84 11.06
N VAL A 213 19.12 -6.05 11.00
CA VAL A 213 19.90 -5.63 12.17
C VAL A 213 19.91 -4.11 12.27
N VAL A 214 19.87 -3.58 13.49
CA VAL A 214 20.06 -2.14 13.76
C VAL A 214 21.55 -1.87 14.00
N LEU A 215 22.13 -1.00 13.19
CA LEU A 215 23.53 -0.57 13.22
C LEU A 215 23.76 0.65 14.11
N ASP A 216 22.77 1.53 14.22
CA ASP A 216 22.75 2.68 15.13
C ASP A 216 21.32 2.88 15.66
N ALA A 217 21.15 2.91 16.99
CA ALA A 217 19.86 2.87 17.66
C ALA A 217 19.35 4.26 18.11
N ASP A 218 20.17 5.31 18.02
CA ASP A 218 19.81 6.69 18.42
C ASP A 218 20.46 7.72 17.47
N ALA A 219 20.20 7.62 16.16
CA ALA A 219 20.67 8.62 15.21
C ALA A 219 19.84 9.91 15.38
N LYS A 220 20.38 10.86 16.15
CA LYS A 220 19.91 12.25 16.15
C LYS A 220 20.40 12.97 14.90
N ASP A 221 19.50 13.75 14.34
CA ASP A 221 19.69 14.60 13.18
C ASP A 221 20.74 15.69 13.50
N GLU A 222 22.01 15.41 13.21
CA GLU A 222 23.10 16.39 13.29
C GLU A 222 23.92 16.40 12.00
N THR A 223 23.61 17.41 11.20
CA THR A 223 24.42 17.91 10.09
C THR A 223 25.78 18.38 10.62
N VAL A 224 26.89 17.83 10.09
CA VAL A 224 28.21 18.48 10.15
C VAL A 224 28.85 18.46 8.76
N ASP A 225 28.64 19.59 8.08
CA ASP A 225 29.63 20.40 7.36
C ASP A 225 30.89 19.67 6.86
N ARG A 226 30.81 19.19 5.62
CA ARG A 226 31.87 19.36 4.64
C ARG A 226 31.25 19.74 3.30
N GLN A 227 31.36 21.03 2.99
CA GLN A 227 31.26 21.61 1.66
C GLN A 227 31.91 20.69 0.60
N ASP A 228 31.12 20.19 -0.35
CA ASP A 228 31.21 20.62 -1.75
C ASP A 228 30.13 19.92 -2.63
N GLU A 229 29.18 20.74 -3.09
CA GLU A 229 28.51 20.70 -4.41
C GLU A 229 27.41 19.68 -4.78
N HIS A 230 26.85 18.85 -3.90
CA HIS A 230 25.53 18.22 -4.17
C HIS A 230 24.55 18.51 -3.03
N ARG A 231 23.76 19.59 -3.18
CA ARG A 231 22.55 19.79 -2.39
C ARG A 231 21.60 18.65 -2.77
N THR A 232 21.38 17.68 -1.88
CA THR A 232 20.43 16.57 -2.10
C THR A 232 19.08 17.19 -2.47
N LYS A 233 18.67 17.05 -3.73
CA LYS A 233 17.40 17.59 -4.22
C LYS A 233 16.28 16.87 -3.47
N ALA A 234 15.20 17.58 -3.12
CA ALA A 234 14.06 16.97 -2.45
C ALA A 234 13.42 15.92 -3.38
N VAL A 235 13.08 14.73 -2.86
CA VAL A 235 12.40 13.70 -3.66
C VAL A 235 11.04 14.23 -4.10
N LEU A 236 10.75 14.17 -5.40
CA LEU A 236 9.47 14.57 -5.97
C LEU A 236 8.55 13.35 -6.12
N GLN A 237 7.43 13.34 -5.38
CA GLN A 237 6.41 12.31 -5.53
C GLN A 237 5.42 12.71 -6.63
N ILE A 238 5.37 11.93 -7.71
CA ILE A 238 4.43 12.14 -8.82
C ILE A 238 3.25 11.19 -8.64
N TYR A 239 2.05 11.74 -8.74
CA TYR A 239 0.81 10.99 -8.77
C TYR A 239 0.18 11.08 -10.15
N ILE A 240 -0.29 9.95 -10.69
CA ILE A 240 -1.12 9.90 -11.88
C ILE A 240 -2.53 9.45 -11.49
N PRO A 241 -3.49 10.38 -11.31
CA PRO A 241 -4.90 10.03 -11.22
C PRO A 241 -5.36 9.43 -12.55
N PHE A 242 -5.81 8.19 -12.51
CA PHE A 242 -6.16 7.41 -13.69
C PHE A 242 -7.63 7.02 -13.69
N TYR A 243 -8.30 7.16 -14.83
CA TYR A 243 -9.63 6.62 -15.07
C TYR A 243 -9.81 6.32 -16.56
N ARG A 244 -9.67 5.04 -16.92
CA ARG A 244 -9.74 4.53 -18.32
C ARG A 244 -8.65 5.14 -19.22
N ASP A 245 -8.53 4.58 -20.43
CA ASP A 245 -7.60 5.03 -21.49
C ASP A 245 -6.12 4.71 -21.19
N ARG A 246 -5.81 3.42 -21.21
CA ARG A 246 -4.48 2.86 -20.97
C ARG A 246 -3.38 3.50 -21.83
N GLU A 247 -3.63 3.74 -23.13
CA GLU A 247 -2.61 4.27 -24.05
C GLU A 247 -2.04 5.62 -23.58
N LYS A 248 -2.90 6.47 -23.00
CA LYS A 248 -2.47 7.73 -22.43
C LYS A 248 -1.69 7.54 -21.13
N LEU A 249 -2.16 6.67 -20.25
CA LEU A 249 -1.44 6.29 -19.03
C LEU A 249 -0.02 5.80 -19.34
N GLU A 250 0.16 4.94 -20.34
CA GLU A 250 1.48 4.44 -20.74
C GLU A 250 2.41 5.59 -21.12
N ARG A 251 1.93 6.55 -21.93
CA ARG A 251 2.71 7.74 -22.32
C ARG A 251 3.05 8.63 -21.13
N ALA A 252 2.10 8.84 -20.22
CA ALA A 252 2.34 9.61 -19.00
C ALA A 252 3.44 8.95 -18.14
N ILE A 253 3.34 7.63 -17.91
CA ILE A 253 4.35 6.85 -17.20
C ILE A 253 5.72 6.94 -17.90
N GLU A 254 5.78 6.73 -19.21
CA GLU A 254 7.02 6.85 -19.98
C GLU A 254 7.63 8.24 -19.87
N SER A 255 6.82 9.30 -19.81
CA SER A 255 7.31 10.67 -19.61
C SER A 255 7.97 10.89 -18.24
N VAL A 256 7.48 10.20 -17.20
CA VAL A 256 8.08 10.18 -15.87
C VAL A 256 9.36 9.35 -15.85
N GLN A 257 9.38 8.20 -16.51
CA GLN A 257 10.58 7.35 -16.61
C GLN A 257 11.74 8.02 -17.38
N ARG A 258 11.44 9.05 -18.20
CA ARG A 258 12.42 9.87 -18.93
C ARG A 258 12.96 11.06 -18.14
N GLN A 259 12.57 11.25 -16.87
CA GLN A 259 13.07 12.36 -16.07
C GLN A 259 14.61 12.27 -15.89
N THR A 260 15.28 13.42 -15.92
CA THR A 260 16.74 13.50 -15.69
C THR A 260 17.12 13.32 -14.22
N SER A 261 16.19 13.64 -13.31
CA SER A 261 16.35 13.43 -11.86
C SER A 261 16.04 11.97 -11.50
N SER A 262 16.93 11.34 -10.73
CA SER A 262 16.69 10.02 -10.13
C SER A 262 15.82 10.09 -8.87
N ASP A 263 15.63 11.29 -8.31
CA ASP A 263 14.90 11.51 -7.06
C ASP A 263 13.40 11.73 -7.32
N VAL A 264 12.80 10.80 -8.07
CA VAL A 264 11.38 10.81 -8.45
C VAL A 264 10.74 9.50 -8.06
N GLN A 265 9.60 9.57 -7.38
CA GLN A 265 8.76 8.41 -7.09
C GLN A 265 7.44 8.55 -7.83
N LEU A 266 6.91 7.45 -8.36
CA LEU A 266 5.67 7.46 -9.14
C LEU A 266 4.62 6.55 -8.52
N THR A 267 3.42 7.10 -8.32
CA THR A 267 2.24 6.37 -7.88
C THR A 267 1.07 6.61 -8.85
N VAL A 268 0.50 5.53 -9.37
CA VAL A 268 -0.74 5.58 -10.17
C VAL A 268 -1.94 5.34 -9.25
N LEU A 269 -2.92 6.25 -9.30
CA LEU A 269 -4.15 6.20 -8.50
C LEU A 269 -5.34 5.90 -9.41
N ASP A 270 -5.74 4.63 -9.52
CA ASP A 270 -6.87 4.21 -10.38
C ASP A 270 -8.22 4.47 -9.70
N ASP A 271 -9.08 5.28 -10.33
CA ASP A 271 -10.40 5.64 -9.85
C ASP A 271 -11.49 4.59 -10.12
N ALA A 272 -11.19 3.35 -9.75
CA ALA A 272 -12.05 2.18 -9.94
C ALA A 272 -12.48 1.97 -11.40
N SER A 273 -11.52 1.99 -12.33
CA SER A 273 -11.77 1.69 -13.74
C SER A 273 -12.47 0.31 -13.86
N GLU A 274 -13.61 0.28 -14.56
CA GLU A 274 -14.59 -0.83 -14.54
C GLU A 274 -14.14 -2.08 -15.31
N THR A 275 -13.15 -1.94 -16.19
CA THR A 275 -12.79 -2.99 -17.14
C THR A 275 -11.45 -3.64 -16.82
N PHE A 276 -11.47 -4.96 -16.57
CA PHE A 276 -10.32 -5.87 -16.69
C PHE A 276 -9.57 -5.72 -18.03
N ALA A 277 -10.15 -5.05 -19.03
CA ALA A 277 -9.57 -4.80 -20.34
C ALA A 277 -8.53 -3.66 -20.39
N ASP A 278 -8.45 -2.80 -19.37
CA ASP A 278 -7.47 -1.69 -19.41
C ASP A 278 -6.06 -2.13 -19.02
N GLY A 279 -5.87 -3.29 -18.37
CA GLY A 279 -4.55 -3.86 -18.05
C GLY A 279 -3.57 -2.88 -17.40
N ALA A 280 -4.07 -1.83 -16.73
CA ALA A 280 -3.26 -0.74 -16.20
C ALA A 280 -2.38 -1.23 -15.05
N ASN A 281 -2.92 -2.09 -14.18
CA ASN A 281 -2.14 -2.78 -13.16
C ASN A 281 -1.04 -3.65 -13.80
N ASP A 282 -1.39 -4.52 -14.74
CA ASP A 282 -0.42 -5.39 -15.46
C ASP A 282 0.67 -4.59 -16.21
N PHE A 283 0.35 -3.37 -16.67
CA PHE A 283 1.34 -2.47 -17.25
C PHE A 283 2.25 -1.87 -16.16
N CYS A 284 1.69 -1.39 -15.06
CA CYS A 284 2.46 -0.84 -13.95
C CYS A 284 3.38 -1.91 -13.31
N GLU A 285 2.92 -3.16 -13.21
CA GLU A 285 3.71 -4.30 -12.69
C GLU A 285 4.98 -4.60 -13.50
N GLN A 286 5.10 -4.09 -14.73
CA GLN A 286 6.32 -4.19 -15.53
C GLN A 286 7.43 -3.25 -15.03
N TYR A 287 7.08 -2.26 -14.21
CA TYR A 287 8.00 -1.28 -13.64
C TYR A 287 8.08 -1.47 -12.13
N PRO A 288 9.18 -2.03 -11.60
CA PRO A 288 9.31 -2.32 -10.17
C PRO A 288 9.28 -1.07 -9.28
N ASP A 289 9.59 0.10 -9.86
CA ASP A 289 9.70 1.38 -9.16
C ASP A 289 8.40 2.21 -9.20
N ILE A 290 7.32 1.66 -9.77
CA ILE A 290 6.00 2.31 -9.83
C ILE A 290 5.07 1.68 -8.81
N ARG A 291 4.42 2.50 -7.99
CA ARG A 291 3.31 2.08 -7.13
C ARG A 291 1.99 2.19 -7.89
N TYR A 292 1.11 1.23 -7.71
CA TYR A 292 -0.26 1.27 -8.25
C TYR A 292 -1.25 1.04 -7.10
N SER A 293 -2.25 1.91 -7.00
CA SER A 293 -3.30 1.82 -5.99
C SER A 293 -4.65 2.10 -6.62
N ARG A 294 -5.60 1.17 -6.46
CA ARG A 294 -6.94 1.25 -7.05
C ARG A 294 -7.99 1.55 -6.00
N ASN A 295 -8.84 2.53 -6.27
CA ASN A 295 -9.99 2.86 -5.42
C ASN A 295 -11.00 1.70 -5.40
N PRO A 296 -11.64 1.44 -4.24
CA PRO A 296 -12.69 0.43 -4.15
C PRO A 296 -13.97 0.82 -4.92
N GLN A 297 -14.17 2.12 -5.13
CA GLN A 297 -15.27 2.70 -5.90
C GLN A 297 -14.79 3.96 -6.62
N ASN A 298 -15.51 4.40 -7.64
CA ASN A 298 -15.19 5.65 -8.33
C ASN A 298 -15.45 6.83 -7.39
N LEU A 299 -14.38 7.56 -7.03
CA LEU A 299 -14.41 8.75 -6.19
C LEU A 299 -14.63 10.03 -7.02
N GLY A 300 -14.49 9.92 -8.33
CA GLY A 300 -14.49 11.04 -9.26
C GLY A 300 -13.17 11.81 -9.23
N MET A 301 -13.01 12.70 -10.21
CA MET A 301 -11.77 13.44 -10.45
C MET A 301 -11.18 14.09 -9.19
N VAL A 302 -11.97 14.86 -8.44
CA VAL A 302 -11.50 15.56 -7.24
C VAL A 302 -11.18 14.60 -6.09
N GLY A 303 -12.03 13.59 -5.90
CA GLY A 303 -11.79 12.57 -4.88
C GLY A 303 -10.46 11.87 -5.12
N ASN A 304 -10.22 11.47 -6.36
CA ASN A 304 -8.97 10.81 -6.75
C ASN A 304 -7.75 11.75 -6.73
N TRP A 305 -7.90 13.03 -7.08
CA TRP A 305 -6.81 14.01 -6.94
C TRP A 305 -6.42 14.20 -5.48
N ASN A 306 -7.39 14.28 -4.58
CA ASN A 306 -7.16 14.49 -3.15
C ASN A 306 -6.42 13.33 -2.48
N ARG A 307 -6.52 12.10 -3.03
CA ARG A 307 -5.71 10.96 -2.58
C ARG A 307 -4.21 11.20 -2.68
N SER A 308 -3.77 12.05 -3.61
CA SER A 308 -2.35 12.42 -3.75
C SER A 308 -1.79 13.07 -2.48
N PHE A 309 -2.64 13.69 -1.65
CA PHE A 309 -2.25 14.35 -0.40
C PHE A 309 -2.50 13.49 0.86
N GLU A 310 -2.75 12.18 0.70
CA GLU A 310 -2.84 11.23 1.82
C GLU A 310 -1.46 10.72 2.26
N ASP A 311 -0.45 10.85 1.40
CA ASP A 311 0.94 10.51 1.68
C ASP A 311 1.67 11.70 2.34
N ASP A 312 2.64 11.40 3.21
CA ASP A 312 3.46 12.39 3.93
C ASP A 312 4.59 13.00 3.08
N SER A 313 4.56 12.81 1.76
CA SER A 313 5.52 13.36 0.81
C SER A 313 5.61 14.90 0.94
N PRO A 314 6.80 15.48 1.23
CA PRO A 314 6.94 16.91 1.42
C PRO A 314 6.70 17.71 0.13
N MET A 315 6.93 17.07 -1.01
CA MET A 315 6.76 17.65 -2.34
C MET A 315 6.11 16.65 -3.29
N LEU A 316 5.01 17.07 -3.94
CA LEU A 316 4.31 16.22 -4.90
C LEU A 316 3.91 16.95 -6.17
N SER A 317 3.61 16.21 -7.24
CA SER A 317 3.00 16.70 -8.46
C SER A 317 1.86 15.77 -8.89
N ILE A 318 0.81 16.33 -9.49
CA ILE A 318 -0.35 15.58 -9.99
C ILE A 318 -0.32 15.64 -11.51
N LEU A 319 0.24 14.60 -12.13
CA LEU A 319 0.30 14.44 -13.59
C LEU A 319 -0.99 13.79 -14.07
N HIS A 320 -1.79 14.49 -14.88
CA HIS A 320 -2.97 13.86 -15.46
C HIS A 320 -2.57 12.82 -16.51
N ALA A 321 -3.33 11.72 -16.59
CA ALA A 321 -2.97 10.59 -17.45
C ALA A 321 -2.91 10.93 -18.95
N ASP A 322 -3.54 12.01 -19.41
CA ASP A 322 -3.53 12.48 -20.79
C ASP A 322 -2.46 13.53 -21.11
N ASP A 323 -1.58 13.84 -20.15
CA ASP A 323 -0.46 14.78 -20.28
C ASP A 323 0.90 14.06 -20.24
N GLU A 324 1.97 14.75 -20.66
CA GLU A 324 3.35 14.27 -20.59
C GLU A 324 4.26 15.33 -19.98
N LEU A 325 5.21 14.88 -19.14
CA LEU A 325 6.26 15.73 -18.60
C LEU A 325 7.44 15.84 -19.59
N LEU A 326 8.05 17.03 -19.63
CA LEU A 326 9.35 17.21 -20.27
C LEU A 326 10.45 16.55 -19.40
N PRO A 327 11.55 16.05 -19.99
CA PRO A 327 12.59 15.30 -19.27
C PRO A 327 13.21 16.04 -18.07
N ASP A 328 13.19 17.38 -18.08
CA ASP A 328 13.80 18.25 -17.07
C ASP A 328 12.79 18.77 -16.03
N TYR A 329 11.54 18.32 -16.06
CA TYR A 329 10.48 18.84 -15.17
C TYR A 329 10.82 18.66 -13.69
N ALA A 330 11.16 17.44 -13.26
CA ALA A 330 11.43 17.14 -11.85
C ALA A 330 12.61 17.95 -11.32
N GLU A 331 13.69 17.99 -12.09
CA GLU A 331 14.88 18.79 -11.78
C GLU A 331 14.54 20.28 -11.65
N ALA A 332 13.75 20.83 -12.58
CA ALA A 332 13.34 22.23 -12.55
C ALA A 332 12.46 22.55 -11.31
N MET A 333 11.53 21.66 -10.95
CA MET A 333 10.69 21.83 -9.76
C MET A 333 11.52 21.76 -8.48
N GLN A 334 12.44 20.79 -8.39
CA GLN A 334 13.35 20.62 -7.25
C GLN A 334 14.26 21.84 -7.08
N ASP A 335 14.82 22.37 -8.17
CA ASP A 335 15.65 23.58 -8.14
C ASP A 335 14.82 24.81 -7.73
N ALA A 336 13.56 24.90 -8.18
CA ALA A 336 12.66 25.96 -7.78
C ALA A 336 12.28 25.87 -6.29
N ALA A 337 11.99 24.67 -5.76
CA ALA A 337 11.74 24.44 -4.34
C ALA A 337 12.95 24.83 -3.48
N ALA A 338 14.14 24.45 -3.95
CA ALA A 338 15.39 24.78 -3.31
C ALA A 338 15.67 26.30 -3.30
N LYS A 339 15.19 27.03 -4.31
CA LYS A 339 15.30 28.50 -4.41
C LYS A 339 14.23 29.24 -3.61
N TYR A 340 13.03 28.69 -3.51
CA TYR A 340 11.85 29.31 -2.89
C TYR A 340 11.18 28.34 -1.89
N PRO A 341 11.84 28.04 -0.75
CA PRO A 341 11.33 27.06 0.23
C PRO A 341 10.00 27.50 0.88
N GLU A 342 9.68 28.79 0.87
CA GLU A 342 8.44 29.35 1.39
C GLU A 342 7.24 29.23 0.44
N ALA A 343 7.45 28.84 -0.82
CA ALA A 343 6.38 28.77 -1.80
C ALA A 343 5.46 27.57 -1.53
N SER A 344 4.15 27.75 -1.60
CA SER A 344 3.21 26.62 -1.54
C SER A 344 3.13 25.87 -2.87
N LEU A 345 3.22 26.59 -3.99
CA LEU A 345 3.10 26.07 -5.35
C LEU A 345 4.28 26.53 -6.21
N LEU A 346 4.82 25.59 -6.98
CA LEU A 346 5.85 25.81 -8.00
C LEU A 346 5.26 25.36 -9.33
N PHE A 347 5.42 26.12 -10.41
CA PHE A 347 4.83 25.75 -11.68
C PHE A 347 5.70 26.13 -12.87
N CYS A 348 5.51 25.43 -13.99
CA CYS A 348 6.14 25.74 -15.26
C CYS A 348 5.11 26.01 -16.37
N TRP A 349 5.62 26.43 -17.53
CA TRP A 349 4.83 26.53 -18.76
C TRP A 349 4.56 25.14 -19.34
N ALA A 350 3.41 24.99 -19.99
CA ALA A 350 3.09 23.82 -20.79
C ALA A 350 3.30 24.07 -22.28
N LYS A 351 3.38 22.97 -23.03
CA LYS A 351 3.17 22.90 -24.47
C LYS A 351 1.86 22.14 -24.71
N ILE A 352 1.06 22.62 -25.64
CA ILE A 352 -0.18 21.92 -26.02
C ILE A 352 0.19 20.80 -26.97
N ILE A 353 -0.33 19.60 -26.74
CA ILE A 353 -0.15 18.43 -27.59
C ILE A 353 -1.49 17.91 -28.08
N ASP A 354 -1.49 17.18 -29.20
CA ASP A 354 -2.65 16.42 -29.63
C ASP A 354 -2.73 15.04 -28.97
N ASP A 355 -3.75 14.26 -29.35
CA ASP A 355 -3.98 12.89 -28.90
C ASP A 355 -2.81 11.94 -29.17
N LYS A 356 -1.87 12.32 -30.04
CA LYS A 356 -0.68 11.54 -30.44
C LYS A 356 0.62 12.13 -29.89
N GLY A 357 0.56 13.12 -29.00
CA GLY A 357 1.75 13.74 -28.39
C GLY A 357 2.47 14.74 -29.29
N ARG A 358 1.87 15.15 -30.41
CA ARG A 358 2.49 16.13 -31.32
C ARG A 358 2.17 17.53 -30.82
N GLU A 359 3.21 18.37 -30.69
CA GLU A 359 3.05 19.77 -30.27
C GLU A 359 2.12 20.54 -31.24
N LEU A 360 1.11 21.20 -30.68
CA LEU A 360 0.15 22.03 -31.37
C LEU A 360 0.39 23.51 -31.03
N PHE A 361 0.21 24.35 -32.04
CA PHE A 361 0.10 25.79 -31.81
C PHE A 361 -1.27 26.12 -31.20
N SER A 362 -1.25 26.75 -30.03
CA SER A 362 -2.44 27.34 -29.39
C SER A 362 -2.32 28.86 -29.40
N PHE A 363 -3.21 29.53 -30.12
CA PHE A 363 -3.26 31.01 -30.14
C PHE A 363 -3.53 31.60 -28.74
N PRO A 364 -4.49 31.07 -27.94
CA PRO A 364 -4.66 31.51 -26.55
C PRO A 364 -3.38 31.41 -25.72
N ASP A 365 -2.68 30.28 -25.74
CA ASP A 365 -1.47 30.09 -24.92
C ASP A 365 -0.28 30.92 -25.44
N TYR A 366 -0.19 31.09 -26.76
CA TYR A 366 0.75 32.03 -27.37
C TYR A 366 0.51 33.46 -26.83
N VAL A 367 -0.74 33.93 -26.81
CA VAL A 367 -1.09 35.25 -26.27
C VAL A 367 -0.81 35.35 -24.77
N LYS A 368 -1.13 34.31 -23.98
CA LYS A 368 -0.83 34.25 -22.53
C LYS A 368 0.65 34.47 -22.24
N ARG A 369 1.55 33.90 -23.07
CA ARG A 369 2.99 34.14 -22.93
C ARG A 369 3.37 35.61 -23.04
N PHE A 370 2.73 36.42 -23.89
CA PHE A 370 3.04 37.86 -23.97
C PHE A 370 2.39 38.67 -22.85
N LEU A 371 1.20 38.29 -22.41
CA LEU A 371 0.45 39.04 -21.40
C LEU A 371 0.95 38.79 -19.97
N TYR A 372 1.45 37.59 -19.69
CA TYR A 372 1.80 37.14 -18.33
C TYR A 372 3.29 36.82 -18.13
N SER A 373 4.10 36.75 -19.21
CA SER A 373 5.57 36.68 -19.08
C SER A 373 6.13 38.05 -18.71
N GLN A 374 6.21 38.33 -17.41
CA GLN A 374 7.08 39.40 -16.92
C GLN A 374 8.55 38.95 -17.10
N LYS A 375 9.44 39.87 -17.48
CA LYS A 375 10.88 39.58 -17.49
C LYS A 375 11.43 39.75 -16.07
N GLY A 376 12.00 38.68 -15.52
CA GLY A 376 12.60 38.67 -14.19
C GLY A 376 11.62 38.25 -13.09
N ASP A 377 12.10 38.26 -11.85
CA ASP A 377 11.34 37.83 -10.68
C ASP A 377 10.28 38.89 -10.32
N VAL A 378 9.01 38.48 -10.21
CA VAL A 378 7.89 39.34 -9.81
C VAL A 378 7.17 38.70 -8.63
N THR A 379 7.02 39.45 -7.53
CA THR A 379 6.22 39.03 -6.39
C THR A 379 4.80 39.56 -6.56
N LEU A 380 3.81 38.66 -6.60
CA LEU A 380 2.40 39.00 -6.56
C LEU A 380 1.83 38.56 -5.20
N ALA A 381 1.05 39.43 -4.56
CA ALA A 381 0.40 39.13 -3.29
C ALA A 381 -1.00 39.76 -3.22
N GLY A 382 -1.87 39.20 -2.37
CA GLY A 382 -3.21 39.74 -2.12
C GLY A 382 -4.06 39.85 -3.39
N GLU A 383 -4.81 40.95 -3.49
CA GLU A 383 -5.76 41.18 -4.61
C GLU A 383 -5.08 41.25 -5.98
N GLU A 384 -3.82 41.69 -6.06
CA GLU A 384 -3.09 41.77 -7.33
C GLU A 384 -2.73 40.38 -7.87
N ALA A 385 -2.39 39.43 -6.98
CA ALA A 385 -2.16 38.04 -7.36
C ALA A 385 -3.46 37.40 -7.87
N VAL A 386 -4.55 37.56 -7.12
CA VAL A 386 -5.88 37.06 -7.49
C VAL A 386 -6.34 37.65 -8.83
N ALA A 387 -6.23 38.97 -9.00
CA ALA A 387 -6.61 39.64 -10.25
C ALA A 387 -5.74 39.20 -11.43
N SER A 388 -4.46 38.91 -11.21
CA SER A 388 -3.56 38.36 -12.24
C SER A 388 -4.01 36.98 -12.70
N LEU A 389 -4.26 36.06 -11.75
CA LEU A 389 -4.74 34.70 -12.04
C LEU A 389 -6.10 34.71 -12.76
N LEU A 390 -7.05 35.53 -12.30
CA LEU A 390 -8.39 35.63 -12.89
C LEU A 390 -8.40 36.21 -14.31
N ARG A 391 -7.41 37.02 -14.70
CA ARG A 391 -7.34 37.58 -16.05
C ARG A 391 -6.95 36.57 -17.12
N GLY A 392 -6.21 35.51 -16.75
CA GLY A 392 -5.54 34.68 -17.75
C GLY A 392 -5.41 33.21 -17.47
N ASN A 393 -5.69 32.75 -16.24
CA ASN A 393 -5.42 31.42 -15.72
C ASN A 393 -4.25 30.72 -16.43
N TYR A 394 -3.03 31.06 -16.01
CA TYR A 394 -1.79 30.59 -16.62
C TYR A 394 -1.14 29.43 -15.85
N ILE A 395 -1.81 28.93 -14.80
CA ILE A 395 -1.38 27.76 -14.02
C ILE A 395 -2.29 26.61 -14.41
N PHE A 396 -1.70 25.46 -14.74
CA PHE A 396 -2.42 24.25 -15.08
C PHE A 396 -2.02 23.18 -14.08
N CYS A 397 -2.97 22.43 -13.52
CA CYS A 397 -2.70 21.37 -12.54
C CYS A 397 -1.46 20.48 -12.85
N PRO A 398 -1.31 19.90 -14.08
CA PRO A 398 -0.17 19.04 -14.40
C PRO A 398 1.18 19.76 -14.44
N THR A 399 1.21 21.10 -14.47
CA THR A 399 2.46 21.87 -14.45
C THR A 399 2.92 22.23 -13.05
N VAL A 400 2.14 21.88 -12.02
CA VAL A 400 2.37 22.30 -10.64
C VAL A 400 3.06 21.21 -9.83
N ALA A 401 4.06 21.60 -9.06
CA ALA A 401 4.54 20.87 -7.91
C ALA A 401 4.14 21.62 -6.63
N PHE A 402 3.64 20.86 -5.66
CA PHE A 402 3.08 21.32 -4.40
C PHE A 402 4.09 21.08 -3.29
N GLN A 403 4.42 22.10 -2.50
CA GLN A 403 5.15 21.94 -1.24
C GLN A 403 4.13 21.72 -0.14
N VAL A 404 3.92 20.47 0.26
CA VAL A 404 2.75 20.02 1.03
C VAL A 404 2.67 20.69 2.40
N GLU A 405 3.82 20.87 3.06
CA GLU A 405 3.93 21.54 4.36
C GLU A 405 3.40 22.99 4.32
N ASN A 406 3.56 23.67 3.17
CA ASN A 406 3.17 25.06 2.97
C ASN A 406 1.69 25.22 2.53
N LEU A 407 0.94 24.12 2.36
CA LEU A 407 -0.47 24.17 1.93
C LEU A 407 -1.45 24.38 3.08
N ASN A 408 -1.03 24.30 4.35
CA ASN A 408 -1.92 24.44 5.51
C ASN A 408 -3.17 23.53 5.45
N GLY A 409 -3.02 22.30 4.92
CA GLY A 409 -4.12 21.33 4.81
C GLY A 409 -5.15 21.62 3.72
N ILE A 410 -4.89 22.59 2.82
CA ILE A 410 -5.75 22.87 1.67
C ILE A 410 -5.87 21.62 0.77
N ARG A 411 -7.08 21.37 0.28
CA ARG A 411 -7.46 20.28 -0.62
C ARG A 411 -8.31 20.81 -1.77
N PHE A 412 -8.42 20.05 -2.86
CA PHE A 412 -9.33 20.36 -3.96
C PHE A 412 -10.78 20.25 -3.52
N ASP A 413 -11.61 21.21 -3.95
CA ASP A 413 -13.00 21.29 -3.53
C ASP A 413 -13.92 20.51 -4.49
N PRO A 414 -14.63 19.47 -4.02
CA PRO A 414 -15.47 18.62 -4.88
C PRO A 414 -16.74 19.32 -5.38
N ARG A 415 -17.07 20.52 -4.86
CA ARG A 415 -18.24 21.29 -5.33
C ARG A 415 -18.07 21.81 -6.75
N TRP A 416 -16.83 21.99 -7.20
CA TRP A 416 -16.51 22.49 -8.52
C TRP A 416 -16.34 21.35 -9.52
N ARG A 417 -16.78 21.59 -10.77
CA ARG A 417 -16.70 20.60 -11.86
C ARG A 417 -15.64 20.90 -12.92
N PHE A 418 -15.27 22.16 -13.11
CA PHE A 418 -14.37 22.60 -14.19
C PHE A 418 -13.32 23.65 -13.80
N VAL A 419 -13.29 24.07 -12.53
CA VAL A 419 -12.44 25.17 -12.05
C VAL A 419 -11.72 24.81 -10.75
N GLN A 420 -11.53 23.51 -10.50
CA GLN A 420 -10.98 22.99 -9.24
C GLN A 420 -9.54 23.43 -9.02
N ASP A 421 -8.76 23.45 -10.09
CA ASP A 421 -7.39 23.93 -10.11
C ASP A 421 -7.31 25.43 -9.80
N LEU A 422 -8.13 26.24 -10.47
CA LEU A 422 -8.20 27.68 -10.20
C LEU A 422 -8.68 27.98 -8.77
N ASP A 423 -9.70 27.27 -8.29
CA ASP A 423 -10.18 27.39 -6.91
C ASP A 423 -9.10 27.01 -5.89
N PHE A 424 -8.34 25.94 -6.15
CA PHE A 424 -7.24 25.52 -5.29
C PHE A 424 -6.16 26.59 -5.24
N VAL A 425 -5.72 27.10 -6.39
CA VAL A 425 -4.64 28.10 -6.48
C VAL A 425 -5.03 29.43 -5.81
N LEU A 426 -6.32 29.77 -5.78
CA LEU A 426 -6.82 31.01 -5.17
C LEU A 426 -6.97 30.94 -3.65
N ARG A 427 -7.03 29.74 -3.07
CA ARG A 427 -7.14 29.50 -1.62
C ARG A 427 -5.77 29.31 -1.01
#